data_AF-A0A4W2IIA9-F1
#
_entry.id   AF-A0A4W2IIA9-F1
#
_cell.length_a   1.000
_cell.length_b   1.000
_cell.length_c   1.000
_cell.angle_alpha   90.00
_cell.angle_beta   90.00
_cell.angle_gamma   90.00
#
_symmetry.space_group_name_H-M   'P 1'
#
loop_
_entity.id
_entity.type
_entity.pdbx_description
1 polymer ?
#
loop_
_entity_poly.entity_id
_entity_poly.type
_entity_poly.pdbx_seq_one_letter_code
_entity_poly.pdbx_strand_id
1 'polypeptide(L)' 'MLGGKAHGSQAHARKARGQTPKVVKQEKKKTGWIERHMLYNQRFASVVPTFGKKKGPSANSSVLCNLDFL' A
#
# COMPACT_ATOMS: atom_id res chain seq x y z
N MET A 1 2.62 0.70 54.10
CA MET A 1 2.96 -0.62 53.52
C MET A 1 2.60 -0.59 52.04
N LEU A 2 3.37 -1.34 51.25
CA LEU A 2 3.63 -1.16 49.83
C LEU A 2 2.42 -1.44 48.92
N GLY A 3 2.43 -0.79 47.76
CA GLY A 3 1.36 -0.73 46.78
C GLY A 3 0.70 -2.07 46.44
N GLY A 4 -0.62 -2.00 46.26
CA GLY A 4 -1.44 -3.14 45.87
C GLY A 4 -0.96 -3.78 44.57
N LYS A 5 -0.93 -5.11 44.58
CA LYS A 5 -0.50 -5.98 43.49
C LYS A 5 -1.42 -5.78 42.28
N ALA A 6 -0.89 -5.28 41.17
CA ALA A 6 -1.66 -5.12 39.93
C ALA A 6 -2.07 -6.51 39.41
N HIS A 7 -3.37 -6.81 39.44
CA HIS A 7 -3.93 -8.04 38.87
C HIS A 7 -4.32 -7.80 37.42
N GLY A 8 -3.44 -8.24 36.51
CA GLY A 8 -3.68 -8.29 35.08
C GLY A 8 -2.53 -9.05 34.43
N SER A 9 -2.78 -10.28 33.97
CA SER A 9 -1.73 -11.06 33.34
C SER A 9 -1.45 -10.51 31.93
N GLN A 10 -0.20 -10.20 31.64
CA GLN A 10 0.25 -9.70 30.34
C GLN A 10 0.37 -10.83 29.29
N ALA A 11 -0.42 -11.89 29.43
CA ALA A 11 -0.29 -13.16 28.71
C ALA A 11 -0.57 -13.06 27.19
N HIS A 12 -1.17 -11.95 26.73
CA HIS A 12 -1.46 -11.71 25.32
C HIS A 12 -0.65 -10.56 24.72
N ALA A 13 0.32 -10.01 25.44
CA ALA A 13 1.19 -9.01 24.87
C ALA A 13 1.95 -9.58 23.66
N ARG A 14 1.91 -8.85 22.55
CA ARG A 14 2.62 -9.19 21.30
C ARG A 14 2.16 -10.48 20.59
N LYS A 15 1.09 -11.15 21.05
CA LYS A 15 0.51 -12.35 20.41
C LYS A 15 0.32 -12.17 18.91
N ALA A 16 -0.29 -11.05 18.50
CA ALA A 16 -0.53 -10.76 17.08
C ALA A 16 0.76 -10.54 16.26
N ARG A 17 1.81 -9.97 16.85
CA ARG A 17 3.07 -9.69 16.14
C ARG A 17 3.91 -10.96 15.91
N GLY A 18 3.77 -11.96 16.77
CA GLY A 18 4.43 -13.27 16.62
C GLY A 18 3.67 -14.22 15.69
N GLN A 19 2.34 -14.07 15.59
CA GLN A 19 1.51 -14.90 14.70
C GLN A 19 1.64 -14.51 13.22
N THR A 20 1.87 -13.23 12.91
CA THR A 20 2.01 -12.80 11.52
C THR A 20 3.35 -13.22 10.93
N PRO A 21 3.38 -13.79 9.70
CA PRO A 21 4.63 -14.18 9.04
C PRO A 21 5.52 -12.94 8.85
N LYS A 22 6.84 -13.12 9.06
CA LYS A 22 7.80 -12.03 8.91
C LYS A 22 8.12 -11.80 7.43
N VAL A 23 7.32 -10.96 6.79
CA VAL A 23 7.54 -10.60 5.38
C VAL A 23 8.80 -9.74 5.26
N VAL A 24 9.74 -10.17 4.41
CA VAL A 24 10.96 -9.43 4.08
C VAL A 24 10.59 -8.17 3.30
N LYS A 25 11.27 -7.06 3.57
CA LYS A 25 11.05 -5.81 2.84
C LYS A 25 11.48 -5.99 1.38
N GLN A 26 10.66 -5.50 0.47
CA GLN A 26 11.02 -5.41 -0.94
C GLN A 26 12.12 -4.36 -1.16
N GLU A 27 12.84 -4.50 -2.28
CA GLU A 27 13.88 -3.56 -2.70
C GLU A 27 13.32 -2.15 -2.90
N LYS A 28 14.16 -1.14 -2.63
CA LYS A 28 13.77 0.26 -2.74
C LYS A 28 13.55 0.65 -4.19
N LYS A 29 12.49 1.42 -4.42
CA LYS A 29 12.18 2.01 -5.72
C LYS A 29 13.18 3.11 -6.06
N LYS A 30 13.30 3.41 -7.37
CA LYS A 30 14.11 4.51 -7.89
C LYS A 30 13.67 5.84 -7.25
N THR A 31 14.62 6.60 -6.73
CA THR A 31 14.39 7.90 -6.06
C THR A 31 14.90 9.06 -6.91
N GLY A 32 14.34 10.26 -6.72
CA GLY A 32 14.88 11.51 -7.26
C GLY A 32 14.28 11.92 -8.61
N TRP A 33 15.08 12.51 -9.51
CA TRP A 33 14.60 12.99 -10.82
C TRP A 33 13.82 11.92 -11.56
N ILE A 34 14.39 10.72 -11.69
CA ILE A 34 13.83 9.63 -12.49
C ILE A 34 12.42 9.28 -12.00
N GLU A 35 12.19 9.30 -10.68
CA GLU A 35 10.88 9.07 -10.09
C GLU A 35 9.86 10.14 -10.51
N ARG A 36 10.27 11.41 -10.51
CA ARG A 36 9.41 12.53 -10.92
C ARG A 36 9.05 12.43 -12.39
N HIS A 37 9.99 12.04 -13.25
CA HIS A 37 9.73 11.82 -14.67
C HIS A 37 8.72 10.69 -14.90
N MET A 38 8.88 9.56 -14.20
CA MET A 38 7.91 8.45 -14.27
C MET A 38 6.51 8.87 -13.79
N LEU A 39 6.43 9.64 -12.70
CA LEU A 39 5.16 10.10 -12.14
C LEU A 39 4.43 11.10 -13.07
N TYR A 40 5.18 12.01 -13.71
CA TYR A 40 4.62 12.97 -14.66
C TYR A 40 3.99 12.24 -15.86
N ASN A 41 4.71 11.28 -16.44
CA ASN A 41 4.21 10.50 -17.56
C ASN A 41 2.95 9.71 -17.16
N GLN A 42 2.93 9.08 -15.99
CA GLN A 42 1.76 8.35 -15.48
C GLN A 42 0.54 9.22 -15.19
N ARG A 43 0.72 10.50 -14.83
CA ARG A 43 -0.40 11.39 -14.46
C ARG A 43 -0.94 12.22 -15.61
N PHE A 44 -0.09 12.59 -16.56
CA PHE A 44 -0.41 13.61 -17.55
C PHE A 44 -0.16 13.17 -18.98
N ALA A 45 1.04 12.67 -19.30
CA ALA A 45 1.40 12.39 -20.70
C ALA A 45 0.76 11.11 -21.25
N SER A 46 0.64 10.06 -20.43
CA SER A 46 0.12 8.76 -20.85
C SER A 46 -1.38 8.58 -20.56
N VAL A 47 -2.06 9.58 -20.00
CA VAL A 47 -3.49 9.49 -19.64
C VAL A 47 -4.35 10.06 -20.77
N VAL A 48 -5.14 9.21 -21.42
CA VAL A 48 -6.21 9.65 -22.32
C VAL A 48 -7.45 9.97 -21.46
N PRO A 49 -8.07 11.16 -21.57
CA PRO A 49 -9.30 11.47 -20.87
C PRO A 49 -10.42 10.54 -21.34
N THR A 50 -10.79 9.57 -20.52
CA THR A 50 -11.93 8.68 -20.80
C THR A 50 -13.20 9.27 -20.19
N PHE A 51 -14.34 8.96 -20.81
CA PHE A 51 -15.65 9.33 -20.27
C PHE A 51 -15.94 8.51 -19.01
N GLY A 52 -16.42 9.17 -17.94
CA GLY A 52 -16.77 8.53 -16.67
C GLY A 52 -15.94 9.01 -15.47
N LYS A 53 -16.09 8.32 -14.33
CA LYS A 53 -15.40 8.67 -13.08
C LYS A 53 -13.92 8.31 -13.16
N LYS A 54 -13.03 9.27 -12.86
CA LYS A 54 -11.58 9.03 -12.82
C LYS A 54 -11.23 8.01 -11.75
N LYS A 55 -10.53 6.95 -12.14
CA LYS A 55 -10.06 5.90 -11.23
C LYS A 55 -8.75 6.32 -10.55
N GLY A 56 -8.66 6.07 -9.24
CA GLY A 56 -7.49 6.42 -8.43
C GLY A 56 -6.29 5.50 -8.67
N PRO A 57 -5.07 5.94 -8.34
CA PRO A 57 -3.82 5.20 -8.61
C PRO A 57 -3.68 3.88 -7.84
N SER A 58 -4.44 3.66 -6.77
CA SER A 58 -4.40 2.45 -5.94
C SER A 58 -5.70 1.64 -5.98
N ALA A 59 -6.52 1.84 -7.01
CA ALA A 59 -7.79 1.14 -7.13
C ALA A 59 -7.57 -0.26 -7.75
N ASN A 60 -7.61 -1.27 -6.87
CA ASN A 60 -7.52 -2.69 -7.23
C ASN A 60 -8.83 -3.13 -7.93
N SER A 61 -8.95 -2.91 -9.23
CA SER A 61 -9.97 -3.61 -10.02
C SER A 61 -9.27 -4.62 -10.91
N SER A 62 -9.68 -5.88 -10.81
CA SER A 62 -9.37 -6.92 -11.78
C SER A 62 -10.18 -6.65 -13.04
N VAL A 63 -9.80 -5.63 -13.79
CA VAL A 63 -10.30 -5.44 -15.14
C VAL A 63 -9.07 -5.23 -15.98
N LEU A 64 -8.74 -6.25 -16.77
CA LEU A 64 -7.88 -6.16 -17.93
C LEU A 64 -8.49 -5.10 -18.87
N CYS A 65 -8.22 -3.82 -18.62
CA CYS A 65 -8.45 -2.80 -19.63
C CYS A 65 -7.18 -2.66 -20.44
N ASN A 66 -6.98 -3.66 -21.30
CA ASN A 66 -6.37 -3.57 -22.62
C ASN A 66 -6.75 -4.87 -23.34
N LEU A 67 -8.04 -5.07 -23.59
CA LEU A 67 -8.48 -5.87 -24.71
C LEU A 67 -9.53 -5.03 -25.42
N ASP A 68 -9.09 -4.48 -26.55
CA ASP A 68 -9.89 -4.07 -27.70
C ASP A 68 -11.08 -3.13 -27.44
N PHE A 69 -10.87 -1.85 -27.73
CA PHE A 69 -11.93 -0.94 -28.19
C PHE A 69 -11.47 -0.49 -29.59
N LEU A 70 -11.93 -1.09 -30.70
CA LEU A 70 -13.29 -0.95 -31.23
C LEU A 70 -14.36 -0.39 -30.28
#